data_AF-A0A6S7GC29-F1
#
_entry.id   AF-A0A6S7GC29-F1
#
_cell.length_a   1.000
_cell.length_b   1.000
_cell.length_c   1.000
_cell.angle_alpha   90.00
_cell.angle_beta   90.00
_cell.angle_gamma   90.00
#
_symmetry.space_group_name_H-M   'P 1'
#
loop_
_entity.id
_entity.type
_entity.pdbx_description
1 polymer ?
#
loop_
_entity_poly.entity_id
_entity_poly.type
_entity_poly.pdbx_seq_one_letter_code
_entity_poly.pdbx_strand_id
1 'polypeptide(L)'
;MFGPPRDILDLHQKAGRAGLSSDILIYYYGQQISHVDEDVREFLKNDDCMHVAAYRVYDQDVVPLLPAHSCCGFCAASCCGDEVQEKCERISGPYHFNLVPDDIENSCNLYRSVSEEDKCIFHDALKEQQMNISSYKAIIGLGSVSSHGFSE
;
A
#
# COMPACT_ATOMS: atom_id res chain seq x y z
N MET A 1 2.02 0.36 5.39
CA MET A 1 1.35 1.64 5.12
C MET A 1 0.20 1.39 4.16
N PHE A 2 -0.96 1.99 4.40
CA PHE A 2 -2.10 1.95 3.49
C PHE A 2 -2.18 3.28 2.75
N GLY A 3 -2.03 3.20 1.43
CA GLY A 3 -1.77 4.33 0.55
C GLY A 3 -0.26 4.57 0.34
N PRO A 4 0.10 5.11 -0.84
CA PRO A 4 1.47 5.50 -1.12
C PRO A 4 1.90 6.69 -0.24
N PRO A 5 3.20 6.84 0.05
CA PRO A 5 3.72 8.04 0.69
C PRO A 5 3.55 9.25 -0.24
N ARG A 6 3.49 10.46 0.32
CA ARG A 6 3.32 11.68 -0.50
C ARG A 6 4.58 12.00 -1.31
N ASP A 7 5.71 11.85 -0.65
CA ASP A 7 7.05 12.04 -1.18
C ASP A 7 7.99 10.95 -0.60
N ILE A 8 9.21 10.84 -1.14
CA ILE A 8 10.19 9.83 -0.69
C ILE A 8 10.71 10.13 0.73
N LEU A 9 10.72 11.39 1.17
CA LEU A 9 11.16 11.75 2.53
C LEU A 9 10.16 11.23 3.59
N ASP A 10 8.86 11.37 3.33
CA ASP A 10 7.76 10.86 4.14
C ASP A 10 7.82 9.34 4.25
N LEU A 11 8.21 8.65 3.17
CA LEU A 11 8.52 7.22 3.20
C LEU A 11 9.60 6.93 4.25
N HIS A 12 10.77 7.58 4.15
CA HIS A 12 11.90 7.37 5.08
C HIS A 12 11.55 7.70 6.52
N GLN A 13 10.83 8.82 6.75
CA GLN A 13 10.42 9.25 8.08
C GLN A 13 9.41 8.28 8.72
N LYS A 14 8.52 7.67 7.95
CA LYS A 14 7.58 6.66 8.43
C LYS A 14 8.26 5.31 8.63
N ALA A 15 9.04 4.87 7.65
CA ALA A 15 9.81 3.63 7.68
C ALA A 15 10.80 3.60 8.85
N GLY A 16 11.52 4.68 9.09
CA GLY A 16 12.51 4.78 10.16
C GLY A 16 11.95 4.62 11.58
N ARG A 17 10.63 4.73 11.76
CA ARG A 17 9.97 4.50 13.05
C ARG A 17 9.76 3.02 13.38
N ALA A 18 9.90 2.13 12.39
CA ALA A 18 9.72 0.70 12.59
C ALA A 18 10.85 0.04 13.41
N GLY A 19 11.99 0.73 13.59
CA GLY A 19 13.12 0.25 14.38
C GLY A 19 14.07 -0.66 13.59
N LEU A 20 15.07 -1.21 14.28
CA LEU A 20 16.10 -2.06 13.68
C LEU A 20 15.50 -3.39 13.21
N SER A 21 15.91 -3.85 12.03
CA SER A 21 15.49 -5.12 11.42
C SER A 21 13.97 -5.24 11.28
N SER A 22 13.36 -4.29 10.57
CA SER A 22 11.92 -4.25 10.32
C SER A 22 11.59 -4.32 8.83
N ASP A 23 10.42 -4.85 8.51
CA ASP A 23 9.89 -4.90 7.15
C ASP A 23 8.97 -3.71 6.87
N ILE A 24 9.14 -3.09 5.70
CA ILE A 24 8.34 -1.94 5.26
C ILE A 24 7.47 -2.41 4.10
N LEU A 25 6.15 -2.38 4.29
CA LEU A 25 5.15 -2.78 3.30
C LEU A 25 4.29 -1.58 2.90
N ILE A 26 4.08 -1.37 1.61
CA ILE A 26 3.23 -0.32 1.05
C ILE A 26 2.09 -0.98 0.28
N TYR A 27 0.86 -0.79 0.73
CA TYR A 27 -0.34 -1.21 0.02
C TYR A 27 -0.92 0.02 -0.66
N TYR A 28 -1.10 -0.03 -1.98
CA TYR A 28 -1.68 1.08 -2.74
C TYR A 28 -2.61 0.56 -3.83
N TYR A 29 -3.57 1.40 -4.22
CA TYR A 29 -4.44 1.19 -5.37
C TYR A 29 -4.24 2.32 -6.38
N GLY A 30 -4.45 2.03 -7.67
CA GLY A 30 -4.11 2.95 -8.77
C GLY A 30 -4.64 4.38 -8.60
N GLN A 31 -5.86 4.55 -8.07
CA GLN A 31 -6.45 5.87 -7.83
C GLN A 31 -5.67 6.71 -6.80
N GLN A 32 -4.92 6.10 -5.90
CA GLN A 32 -4.12 6.84 -4.89
C GLN A 32 -2.82 7.39 -5.48
N ILE A 33 -2.41 6.93 -6.66
CA ILE A 33 -1.15 7.32 -7.32
C ILE A 33 -1.27 8.69 -8.00
N SER A 34 -2.49 9.16 -8.30
CA SER A 34 -2.70 10.46 -8.98
C SER A 34 -2.29 11.67 -8.13
N HIS A 35 -2.14 11.51 -6.82
CA HIS A 35 -1.87 12.60 -5.87
C HIS A 35 -0.48 12.54 -5.24
N VAL A 36 0.41 11.68 -5.75
CA VAL A 36 1.80 11.57 -5.25
C VAL A 36 2.80 12.16 -6.23
N ASP A 37 3.94 12.57 -5.67
CA ASP A 37 5.05 13.13 -6.43
C ASP A 37 5.58 12.15 -7.49
N GLU A 38 6.18 12.68 -8.56
CA GLU A 38 6.73 11.87 -9.66
C GLU A 38 7.77 10.87 -9.14
N ASP A 39 8.62 11.27 -8.20
CA ASP A 39 9.64 10.40 -7.60
C ASP A 39 9.01 9.18 -6.91
N VAL A 40 7.85 9.37 -6.27
CA VAL A 40 7.09 8.25 -5.67
C VAL A 40 6.51 7.36 -6.77
N ARG A 41 6.04 7.93 -7.88
CA ARG A 41 5.53 7.14 -9.02
C ARG A 41 6.62 6.31 -9.67
N GLU A 42 7.83 6.85 -9.83
CA GLU A 42 8.99 6.10 -10.32
C GLU A 42 9.38 5.00 -9.33
N PHE A 43 9.46 5.32 -8.03
CA PHE A 43 9.76 4.36 -6.97
C PHE A 43 8.76 3.19 -6.91
N LEU A 44 7.44 3.45 -7.05
CA LEU A 44 6.42 2.39 -6.99
C LEU A 44 6.41 1.49 -8.24
N LYS A 45 6.89 1.99 -9.39
CA LYS A 45 7.01 1.24 -10.64
C LYS A 45 8.33 0.46 -10.76
N ASN A 46 9.26 0.70 -9.84
CA ASN A 46 10.57 0.07 -9.85
C ASN A 46 10.47 -1.45 -9.66
N ASP A 47 11.15 -2.19 -10.52
CA ASP A 47 11.22 -3.66 -10.55
C ASP A 47 12.60 -4.20 -10.11
N ASP A 48 13.46 -3.32 -9.60
CA ASP A 48 14.81 -3.65 -9.09
C ASP A 48 14.92 -3.35 -7.58
N CYS A 49 16.13 -3.19 -7.06
CA CYS A 49 16.42 -2.94 -5.65
C CYS A 49 15.64 -1.73 -5.08
N MET A 50 14.70 -2.00 -4.18
CA MET A 50 13.90 -0.95 -3.51
C MET A 50 14.74 -0.03 -2.62
N HIS A 51 15.87 -0.52 -2.09
CA HIS A 51 16.78 0.32 -1.31
C HIS A 51 17.39 1.41 -2.21
N VAL A 52 17.93 1.02 -3.36
CA VAL A 52 18.48 1.96 -4.34
C VAL A 52 17.41 2.93 -4.81
N ALA A 53 16.23 2.42 -5.20
CA ALA A 53 15.13 3.25 -5.66
C ALA A 53 14.68 4.30 -4.61
N ALA A 54 14.64 3.92 -3.33
CA ALA A 54 14.25 4.84 -2.25
C ALA A 54 15.29 5.93 -1.95
N TYR A 55 16.56 5.72 -2.29
CA TYR A 55 17.65 6.65 -1.96
C TYR A 55 18.20 7.41 -3.17
N ARG A 56 17.92 6.98 -4.39
CA ARG A 56 18.47 7.55 -5.64
C ARG A 56 18.31 9.07 -5.79
N VAL A 57 17.23 9.63 -5.25
CA VAL A 57 16.97 11.08 -5.29
C VAL A 57 17.95 11.87 -4.38
N TYR A 58 18.47 11.23 -3.33
CA TYR A 58 19.36 11.84 -2.34
C TYR A 58 20.83 11.43 -2.53
N ASP A 59 21.07 10.24 -3.05
CA ASP A 59 22.40 9.67 -3.26
C ASP A 59 22.42 8.87 -4.57
N GLN A 60 23.20 9.35 -5.54
CA GLN A 60 23.32 8.71 -6.86
C GLN A 60 24.23 7.47 -6.83
N ASP A 61 25.10 7.37 -5.82
CA ASP A 61 26.07 6.29 -5.66
C ASP A 61 25.55 5.18 -4.73
N VAL A 62 24.27 5.24 -4.34
CA VAL A 62 23.66 4.22 -3.48
C VAL A 62 23.68 2.85 -4.15
N VAL A 63 24.10 1.84 -3.40
CA VAL A 63 24.19 0.45 -3.84
C VAL A 63 23.32 -0.45 -2.97
N PRO A 64 22.90 -1.63 -3.46
CA PRO A 64 22.18 -2.61 -2.65
C PRO A 64 22.97 -3.01 -1.39
N LEU A 65 22.26 -3.24 -0.29
CA LEU A 65 22.85 -3.70 0.96
C LEU A 65 23.36 -5.15 0.84
N LEU A 66 24.45 -5.44 1.52
CA LEU A 66 25.00 -6.79 1.66
C LEU A 66 24.81 -7.30 3.10
N PRO A 67 24.36 -8.56 3.29
CA PRO A 67 24.01 -9.51 2.24
C PRO A 67 22.70 -9.14 1.51
N ALA A 68 22.55 -9.54 0.25
CA ALA A 68 21.43 -9.13 -0.60
C ALA A 68 20.06 -9.55 -0.03
N HIS A 69 19.98 -10.69 0.65
CA HIS A 69 18.81 -11.14 1.40
C HIS A 69 18.51 -10.34 2.67
N SER A 70 19.24 -9.27 2.97
CA SER A 70 18.88 -8.29 4.01
C SER A 70 18.48 -6.93 3.43
N CYS A 71 18.54 -6.76 2.11
CA CYS A 71 18.31 -5.47 1.47
C CYS A 71 16.82 -5.15 1.23
N CYS A 72 16.16 -5.91 0.36
CA CYS A 72 14.73 -5.76 0.04
C CYS A 72 14.19 -7.07 -0.54
N GLY A 73 12.91 -7.13 -0.95
CA GLY A 73 12.30 -8.31 -1.55
C GLY A 73 12.95 -8.75 -2.86
N PHE A 74 13.19 -7.81 -3.79
CA PHE A 74 13.83 -8.11 -5.09
C PHE A 74 15.25 -8.66 -4.92
N CYS A 75 16.08 -8.00 -4.10
CA CYS A 75 17.43 -8.50 -3.80
C CYS A 75 17.41 -9.84 -3.07
N ALA A 76 16.37 -10.13 -2.27
CA ALA A 76 16.22 -11.44 -1.64
C ALA A 76 15.99 -12.53 -2.68
N ALA A 77 15.07 -12.29 -3.61
CA ALA A 77 14.71 -13.22 -4.67
C ALA A 77 15.92 -13.59 -5.53
N SER A 78 16.81 -12.62 -5.81
CA SER A 78 18.06 -12.87 -6.53
C SER A 78 19.20 -13.44 -5.68
N CYS A 79 19.12 -13.35 -4.34
CA CYS A 79 20.21 -13.78 -3.45
C CYS A 79 20.26 -15.30 -3.26
N CYS A 80 19.10 -15.93 -3.17
CA CYS A 80 18.99 -17.35 -2.86
C CYS A 80 18.28 -18.01 -4.06
N GLY A 81 19.03 -18.28 -5.14
CA GLY A 81 18.57 -19.16 -6.21
C GLY A 81 18.28 -20.58 -5.68
N ASP A 82 17.75 -21.46 -6.54
CA ASP A 82 17.23 -22.81 -6.21
C ASP A 82 18.17 -23.72 -5.39
N GLU A 83 19.44 -23.37 -5.21
CA GLU A 83 20.47 -24.25 -4.63
C GLU A 83 20.99 -23.83 -3.25
N VAL A 84 20.58 -22.70 -2.67
CA VAL A 84 21.15 -22.21 -1.38
C VAL A 84 20.09 -21.75 -0.38
N GLN A 85 19.12 -22.63 -0.08
CA GLN A 85 18.17 -22.39 1.02
C GLN A 85 18.78 -22.58 2.42
N GLU A 86 19.85 -23.38 2.56
CA GLU A 86 20.40 -23.71 3.90
C GLU A 86 21.21 -22.58 4.57
N LYS A 87 21.62 -21.54 3.83
CA LYS A 87 22.41 -20.41 4.37
C LYS A 87 21.68 -19.06 4.38
N CYS A 88 20.51 -18.97 3.77
CA CYS A 88 19.67 -17.79 3.84
C CYS A 88 18.66 -17.97 4.97
N GLU A 89 19.00 -17.58 6.20
CA GLU A 89 18.06 -17.54 7.35
C GLU A 89 16.96 -16.47 7.19
N ARG A 90 16.67 -16.00 5.97
CA ARG A 90 15.58 -15.05 5.76
C ARG A 90 14.29 -15.83 5.92
N ILE A 91 13.64 -15.60 7.06
CA ILE A 91 12.26 -16.00 7.30
C ILE A 91 11.46 -15.52 6.09
N SER A 92 10.96 -16.45 5.29
CA SER A 92 10.01 -16.16 4.22
C SER A 92 8.79 -15.50 4.86
N GLY A 93 8.82 -14.17 4.94
CA GLY A 93 7.67 -13.41 5.40
C GLY A 93 6.49 -13.70 4.47
N PRO A 94 5.24 -13.62 4.96
CA PRO A 94 4.04 -13.97 4.20
C PRO A 94 3.79 -13.06 2.97
N TYR A 95 4.69 -12.11 2.68
CA TYR A 95 4.55 -11.08 1.66
C TYR A 95 5.69 -11.08 0.64
N HIS A 96 6.36 -12.22 0.45
CA HIS A 96 7.27 -12.38 -0.68
C HIS A 96 6.41 -12.36 -1.96
N PHE A 97 6.34 -11.18 -2.59
CA PHE A 97 5.67 -11.01 -3.87
C PHE A 97 6.45 -11.85 -4.89
N ASN A 98 5.96 -13.06 -5.17
CA ASN A 98 6.18 -13.61 -6.49
C ASN A 98 5.59 -12.56 -7.44
N LEU A 99 6.43 -11.98 -8.28
CA LEU A 99 6.01 -11.17 -9.42
C LEU A 99 5.17 -12.10 -10.30
N VAL A 100 3.89 -12.25 -9.97
CA VAL A 100 2.99 -12.99 -10.85
C VAL A 100 2.75 -12.06 -12.03
N PRO A 101 3.03 -12.48 -13.28
CA PRO A 101 2.72 -11.70 -14.45
C PRO A 101 1.25 -11.25 -14.42
N ASP A 102 0.98 -10.07 -14.97
CA ASP A 102 -0.34 -9.41 -15.06
C ASP A 102 -1.47 -10.24 -15.72
N ASP A 103 -1.23 -11.50 -16.07
CA ASP A 103 -2.16 -12.43 -16.72
C ASP A 103 -2.92 -13.33 -15.73
N ILE A 104 -3.00 -12.99 -14.43
CA ILE A 104 -4.03 -13.61 -13.60
C ILE A 104 -5.36 -12.95 -13.94
N GLU A 105 -6.13 -13.59 -14.82
CA GLU A 105 -7.59 -13.48 -14.79
C GLU A 105 -8.05 -13.61 -13.33
N ASN A 106 -8.41 -12.46 -12.75
CA ASN A 106 -9.17 -12.18 -11.53
C ASN A 106 -9.77 -13.40 -10.80
N SER A 107 -8.93 -14.31 -10.30
CA SER A 107 -9.36 -15.49 -9.54
C SER A 107 -9.11 -15.33 -8.05
N CYS A 108 -8.56 -14.21 -7.60
CA CYS A 108 -8.59 -13.76 -6.22
C CYS A 108 -9.97 -13.17 -5.86
N ASN A 109 -11.02 -13.97 -6.03
CA ASN A 109 -12.34 -13.73 -5.46
C ASN A 109 -12.30 -13.95 -3.94
N LEU A 110 -11.57 -13.10 -3.22
CA LEU A 110 -11.64 -12.96 -1.77
C LEU A 110 -12.95 -12.24 -1.41
N TYR A 111 -14.08 -12.86 -1.74
CA TYR A 111 -15.36 -12.42 -1.20
C TYR A 111 -15.49 -12.98 0.21
N ARG A 112 -15.70 -12.10 1.19
CA ARG A 112 -16.28 -12.54 2.45
C ARG A 112 -17.71 -13.00 2.16
N SER A 113 -18.07 -14.21 2.56
CA SER A 113 -19.48 -14.61 2.57
C SER A 113 -20.21 -13.70 3.57
N VAL A 114 -21.29 -13.07 3.13
CA VAL A 114 -22.14 -12.23 3.98
C VAL A 114 -23.41 -13.02 4.24
N SER A 115 -23.73 -13.25 5.51
CA SER A 115 -24.96 -13.98 5.86
C SER A 115 -26.20 -13.11 5.61
N GLU A 116 -27.38 -13.72 5.58
CA GLU A 116 -28.62 -12.96 5.44
C GLU A 116 -28.88 -12.07 6.67
N GLU A 117 -28.43 -12.49 7.85
CA GLU A 117 -28.47 -11.68 9.06
C GLU A 117 -27.60 -10.42 8.94
N ASP A 118 -26.38 -10.54 8.42
CA ASP A 118 -25.49 -9.40 8.18
C ASP A 118 -26.11 -8.39 7.20
N LYS A 119 -26.80 -8.89 6.15
CA LYS A 119 -27.51 -8.03 5.18
C LYS A 119 -28.66 -7.28 5.84
N CYS A 120 -29.42 -7.96 6.70
CA CYS A 120 -30.51 -7.32 7.46
C CYS A 120 -29.98 -6.23 8.39
N ILE A 121 -28.91 -6.50 9.16
CA ILE A 121 -28.28 -5.52 10.04
C ILE A 121 -27.82 -4.30 9.24
N PHE A 122 -27.14 -4.53 8.11
CA PHE A 122 -26.67 -3.45 7.25
C PHE A 122 -27.83 -2.61 6.68
N HIS A 123 -28.89 -3.27 6.22
CA HIS A 123 -30.07 -2.62 5.68
C HIS A 123 -30.82 -1.79 6.73
N ASP A 124 -30.92 -2.29 7.96
CA ASP A 124 -31.56 -1.56 9.07
C ASP A 124 -30.72 -0.33 9.47
N ALA A 125 -29.40 -0.46 9.54
CA ALA A 125 -28.49 0.66 9.76
C ALA A 125 -28.59 1.72 8.66
N LEU A 126 -28.72 1.31 7.40
CA LEU A 126 -28.93 2.25 6.28
C LEU A 126 -30.28 2.97 6.37
N LYS A 127 -31.36 2.27 6.76
CA LYS A 127 -32.66 2.90 6.99
C LYS A 127 -32.61 3.91 8.12
N GLU A 128 -31.92 3.60 9.21
CA GLU A 128 -31.70 4.53 10.32
C GLU A 128 -30.98 5.80 9.83
N GLN A 129 -29.90 5.66 9.06
CA GLN A 129 -29.19 6.80 8.47
C GLN A 129 -30.07 7.59 7.52
N GLN A 130 -30.86 6.93 6.67
CA GLN A 130 -31.80 7.58 5.77
C GLN A 130 -32.87 8.37 6.54
N MET A 131 -33.40 7.82 7.63
CA MET A 131 -34.36 8.50 8.50
C MET A 131 -33.73 9.69 9.22
N ASN A 132 -32.48 9.57 9.65
CA ASN A 132 -31.73 10.66 10.27
C ASN A 132 -31.48 11.80 9.28
N ILE A 133 -31.06 11.48 8.06
CA ILE A 133 -30.84 12.46 6.98
C ILE A 133 -32.15 13.12 6.54
N SER A 134 -33.27 12.39 6.53
CA SER A 134 -34.57 12.95 6.12
C SER A 134 -35.30 13.70 7.24
N SER A 135 -35.09 13.33 8.51
CA SER A 135 -35.64 14.04 9.68
C SER A 135 -34.88 15.31 10.01
N TYR A 136 -33.55 15.30 9.83
CA TYR A 136 -32.79 16.55 9.77
C TYR A 136 -33.02 17.18 8.40
N LYS A 137 -34.03 18.05 8.32
CA LYS A 137 -34.08 19.12 7.31
C LYS A 137 -32.65 19.58 7.03
N ALA A 138 -32.24 19.46 5.77
CA ALA A 138 -31.01 19.98 5.18
C ALA A 138 -30.73 21.43 5.59
N ILE A 139 -30.22 21.65 6.81
CA ILE A 139 -29.97 22.98 7.38
C ILE A 139 -28.52 23.15 7.81
N ILE A 140 -27.72 22.10 8.02
CA ILE A 140 -26.28 22.26 8.27
C ILE A 140 -25.50 21.11 7.63
N GLY A 141 -25.04 21.29 6.40
CA GLY A 141 -24.11 20.33 5.75
C GLY A 141 -24.07 20.37 4.23
N LEU A 142 -25.14 20.83 3.57
CA LEU A 142 -25.19 21.14 2.13
C LEU A 142 -25.75 22.55 1.85
N GLY A 143 -25.65 23.45 2.82
CA GLY A 143 -25.85 24.87 2.56
C GLY A 143 -24.78 25.36 1.59
N SER A 144 -25.09 26.40 0.80
CA SER A 144 -24.22 27.04 -0.21
C SER A 144 -22.89 27.64 0.31
N VAL A 145 -22.47 27.24 1.51
CA VAL A 145 -21.25 27.63 2.22
C VAL A 145 -20.43 26.43 2.70
N SER A 146 -20.85 25.19 2.43
CA SER A 146 -20.12 23.98 2.81
C SER A 146 -19.72 23.13 1.59
N SER A 147 -19.25 23.80 0.54
CA SER A 147 -18.53 23.18 -0.58
C SER A 147 -17.10 23.73 -0.61
N HIS A 148 -16.31 23.44 0.43
CA HIS A 148 -14.87 23.72 0.44
C HIS A 148 -14.08 22.40 0.56
N GLY A 149 -14.43 21.43 -0.29
CA GLY A 149 -13.71 20.15 -0.37
C GLY A 149 -13.68 19.52 -1.75
N PHE A 150 -14.45 20.04 -2.71
CA PHE A 150 -14.35 19.68 -4.12
C PHE A 150 -14.29 20.96 -4.93
N SER A 151 -13.08 21.50 -5.09
CA SER A 151 -12.77 22.48 -6.13
C SER A 151 -11.31 22.31 -6.52
N GLU A 152 -11.15 21.96 -7.80
CA GLU A 152 -9.97 21.86 -8.69
C GLU A 152 -8.78 21.00 -8.26
#